data_AF-A0A842PK25-F1
#
_entry.id   AF-A0A842PK25-F1
#
_cell.length_a   1.000
_cell.length_b   1.000
_cell.length_c   1.000
_cell.angle_alpha   90.00
_cell.angle_beta   90.00
_cell.angle_gamma   90.00
#
_symmetry.space_group_name_H-M   'P 1'
#
loop_
_entity.id
_entity.type
_entity.pdbx_description
1 polymer ?
#
loop_
_entity_poly.entity_id
_entity_poly.type
_entity_poly.pdbx_seq_one_letter_code
_entity_poly.pdbx_strand_id
1 'polypeptide(L)'
;MSTPGRHKKGAKKHYKCAILTISTSKYWNKEKGEEDISGEIAKEFVTKSGHEAVYYDVLPDEEDKIHAGISKALNTDADFIITTGGTGLTK
;
A
#
# COMPACT_ATOMS: atom_id res chain seq x y z
N MET A 1 28.45 -21.37 10.98
CA MET A 1 27.27 -20.47 10.87
C MET A 1 26.48 -20.94 9.66
N SER A 2 25.23 -21.37 9.84
CA SER A 2 24.43 -21.95 8.74
C SER A 2 24.09 -20.89 7.69
N THR A 3 23.89 -21.31 6.44
CA THR A 3 23.48 -20.46 5.31
C THR A 3 22.30 -19.54 5.68
N PRO A 4 21.22 -20.01 6.33
CA PRO A 4 20.13 -19.15 6.81
C PRO A 4 20.56 -18.04 7.77
N GLY A 5 21.55 -18.30 8.63
CA GLY A 5 22.09 -17.33 9.58
C GLY A 5 22.92 -16.22 8.92
N ARG A 6 23.52 -16.47 7.75
CA ARG A 6 24.21 -15.45 6.95
C ARG A 6 23.23 -14.56 6.18
N HIS A 7 22.13 -15.10 5.66
CA HIS A 7 21.09 -14.31 4.96
C HIS A 7 20.36 -13.33 5.89
N LYS A 8 20.04 -13.74 7.13
CA LYS A 8 19.35 -12.87 8.11
C LYS A 8 20.19 -11.67 8.57
N LYS A 9 21.52 -11.76 8.55
CA LYS A 9 22.42 -10.72 9.09
C LYS A 9 22.54 -9.50 8.17
N GLY A 10 22.35 -9.67 6.85
CA GLY A 10 22.44 -8.61 5.84
C GLY A 10 21.09 -8.12 5.31
N ALA A 11 19.98 -8.66 5.81
CA ALA A 11 18.65 -8.25 5.37
C ALA A 11 18.36 -6.79 5.75
N LYS A 12 17.78 -6.04 4.82
CA LYS A 12 17.28 -4.68 5.07
C LYS A 12 16.32 -4.76 6.27
N LYS A 13 16.57 -3.95 7.30
CA LYS A 13 15.76 -3.95 8.54
C LYS A 13 14.57 -2.99 8.47
N HIS A 14 14.55 -2.14 7.45
CA HIS A 14 13.57 -1.09 7.24
C HIS A 14 13.25 -1.03 5.74
N TYR A 15 11.98 -1.15 5.41
CA TYR A 15 11.48 -1.05 4.04
C TYR A 15 10.51 0.12 3.92
N LYS A 16 10.43 0.66 2.71
CA LYS A 16 9.49 1.72 2.33
C LYS A 16 8.30 1.09 1.61
N CYS A 17 7.11 1.56 1.90
CA CYS A 17 5.85 1.00 1.44
C CYS A 17 5.00 2.08 0.77
N ALA A 18 4.40 1.74 -0.36
CA ALA A 18 3.28 2.49 -0.93
C ALA A 18 1.96 1.76 -0.61
N ILE A 19 0.94 2.50 -0.21
CA ILE A 19 -0.37 1.95 0.16
C ILE A 19 -1.43 2.52 -0.79
N LEU A 20 -2.14 1.65 -1.49
CA LEU A 20 -3.23 2.01 -2.40
C LEU A 20 -4.52 1.36 -1.95
N THR A 21 -5.53 2.16 -1.64
CA THR A 21 -6.89 1.65 -1.41
C THR A 21 -7.71 1.80 -2.67
N ILE A 22 -8.27 0.71 -3.16
CA ILE A 22 -9.12 0.65 -4.35
C ILE A 22 -10.57 0.54 -3.88
N SER A 23 -11.29 1.66 -3.93
CA SER A 23 -12.70 1.77 -3.53
C SER A 23 -13.35 3.01 -4.14
N THR A 24 -14.28 2.79 -5.06
CA THR A 24 -15.06 3.85 -5.71
C THR A 24 -15.82 4.71 -4.71
N SER A 25 -16.45 4.12 -3.68
CA SER A 25 -17.18 4.89 -2.68
C SER A 25 -16.27 5.80 -1.86
N LYS A 26 -15.16 5.27 -1.32
CA LYS A 26 -14.20 6.05 -0.54
C LYS A 26 -13.51 7.13 -1.39
N TYR A 27 -13.24 6.83 -2.66
CA TYR A 27 -12.68 7.81 -3.59
C TYR A 27 -13.59 9.03 -3.75
N TRP A 28 -14.89 8.82 -4.01
CA TRP A 28 -15.85 9.92 -4.22
C TRP A 28 -16.32 10.60 -2.92
N ASN A 29 -16.32 9.89 -1.80
CA ASN A 29 -16.77 10.41 -0.51
C ASN A 29 -15.63 10.95 0.38
N LYS A 30 -14.40 11.04 -0.14
CA LYS A 30 -13.24 11.60 0.58
C LYS A 30 -13.52 13.01 1.12
N GLU A 31 -14.19 13.85 0.34
CA GLU A 31 -14.57 15.22 0.74
C GLU A 31 -15.70 15.25 1.77
N LYS A 32 -16.47 14.17 1.89
CA LYS A 32 -17.55 14.01 2.88
C LYS A 32 -17.06 13.43 4.20
N GLY A 33 -15.76 13.19 4.34
CA GLY A 33 -15.15 12.64 5.55
C GLY A 33 -15.33 11.14 5.71
N GLU A 34 -15.62 10.38 4.64
CA GLU A 34 -15.52 8.93 4.72
C GLU A 34 -14.06 8.51 4.93
N GLU A 35 -13.80 7.83 6.04
CA GLU A 35 -12.46 7.40 6.42
C GLU A 35 -12.08 6.10 5.69
N ASP A 36 -10.85 6.05 5.19
CA ASP A 36 -10.27 4.81 4.70
C ASP A 36 -9.62 4.00 5.84
N ILE A 37 -10.48 3.31 6.60
CA ILE A 37 -10.06 2.45 7.71
C ILE A 37 -9.01 1.41 7.27
N SER A 38 -9.15 0.85 6.06
CA SER A 38 -8.24 -0.18 5.54
C SER A 38 -6.83 0.38 5.29
N GLY A 39 -6.74 1.55 4.68
CA GLY A 39 -5.48 2.24 4.46
C GLY A 39 -4.81 2.68 5.76
N GLU A 40 -5.57 3.17 6.73
CA GLU A 40 -5.05 3.55 8.05
C GLU A 40 -4.50 2.34 8.82
N ILE A 41 -5.21 1.21 8.82
CA ILE A 41 -4.72 -0.04 9.41
C ILE A 41 -3.43 -0.51 8.71
N ALA A 42 -3.35 -0.40 7.38
CA ALA A 42 -2.14 -0.76 6.64
C ALA A 42 -0.96 0.13 7.05
N LYS A 43 -1.14 1.45 7.16
CA LYS A 43 -0.11 2.39 7.65
C LYS A 43 0.33 2.05 9.06
N GLU A 44 -0.61 1.73 9.94
CA GLU A 44 -0.34 1.34 11.31
C GLU A 44 0.52 0.07 11.37
N PHE A 45 0.17 -0.97 10.61
CA PHE A 45 0.93 -2.22 10.56
C PHE A 45 2.33 -2.04 9.98
N VAL A 46 2.47 -1.24 8.92
CA VAL A 46 3.77 -0.88 8.33
C VAL A 46 4.63 -0.19 9.39
N THR A 47 4.10 0.84 10.05
CA THR A 47 4.85 1.63 11.05
C THR A 47 5.22 0.79 12.27
N LYS A 48 4.27 0.00 12.82
CA LYS A 48 4.51 -0.89 13.96
C LYS A 48 5.53 -1.99 13.67
N SER A 49 5.69 -2.37 12.41
CA SER A 49 6.69 -3.36 11.98
C SER A 49 8.08 -2.75 11.75
N GLY A 50 8.26 -1.44 11.99
CA GLY A 50 9.53 -0.75 11.76
C GLY A 50 9.79 -0.47 10.28
N HIS A 51 8.72 -0.22 9.51
CA HIS A 51 8.77 0.17 8.10
C HIS A 51 8.14 1.57 7.94
N GLU A 52 8.29 2.16 6.77
CA GLU A 52 7.82 3.51 6.48
C GLU A 52 6.79 3.49 5.34
N ALA A 53 5.65 4.15 5.52
CA ALA A 53 4.70 4.38 4.43
C ALA A 53 5.06 5.70 3.72
N VAL A 54 5.68 5.61 2.55
CA VAL A 54 6.18 6.77 1.77
C VAL A 54 5.16 7.31 0.77
N TYR A 55 4.15 6.50 0.44
CA TYR A 55 3.08 6.89 -0.46
C TYR A 55 1.75 6.31 0.02
N TYR A 56 0.69 7.10 -0.12
CA TYR A 56 -0.67 6.68 0.18
C TYR A 56 -1.64 7.33 -0.79
N ASP A 57 -2.55 6.53 -1.36
CA ASP A 57 -3.61 7.03 -2.22
C ASP A 57 -4.88 6.18 -2.13
N VAL A 58 -6.00 6.80 -2.46
CA VAL A 58 -7.30 6.13 -2.62
C VAL A 58 -7.68 6.28 -4.09
N LEU A 59 -8.02 5.17 -4.74
CA LEU A 59 -8.33 5.07 -6.17
C LEU A 59 -9.74 4.48 -6.33
N PRO A 60 -10.48 4.86 -7.38
CA PRO A 60 -11.72 4.18 -7.72
C PRO A 60 -11.44 2.82 -8.37
N ASP A 61 -12.46 1.98 -8.46
CA ASP A 61 -12.42 0.66 -9.11
C ASP A 61 -12.51 0.80 -10.64
N GLU A 62 -11.51 1.48 -11.21
CA GLU A 62 -11.38 1.77 -12.64
C GLU A 62 -9.97 1.34 -13.08
N GLU A 63 -9.88 0.45 -14.08
CA GLU A 63 -8.61 -0.14 -14.54
C GLU A 63 -7.53 0.93 -14.82
N ASP A 64 -7.85 1.94 -15.62
CA ASP A 64 -6.92 3.02 -15.95
C ASP A 64 -6.43 3.79 -14.71
N LYS A 65 -7.30 3.99 -13.71
CA LYS A 65 -6.96 4.68 -12.47
C LYS A 65 -6.06 3.84 -11.59
N ILE A 66 -6.33 2.53 -11.51
CA ILE A 66 -5.48 1.57 -10.80
C ILE A 66 -4.09 1.53 -11.45
N HIS A 67 -4.01 1.40 -12.78
CA HIS A 67 -2.74 1.42 -13.50
C HIS A 67 -1.96 2.72 -13.29
N ALA A 68 -2.63 3.88 -13.36
CA ALA A 68 -2.00 5.16 -13.10
C ALA A 68 -1.51 5.29 -11.65
N GLY A 69 -2.30 4.83 -10.68
CA GLY A 69 -1.93 4.83 -9.26
C GLY A 69 -0.74 3.93 -8.94
N ILE A 70 -0.72 2.71 -9.50
CA ILE A 70 0.43 1.80 -9.40
C ILE A 70 1.66 2.44 -10.06
N SER A 71 1.51 3.03 -11.24
CA SER A 71 2.62 3.70 -11.94
C SER A 71 3.19 4.85 -11.11
N LYS A 72 2.36 5.64 -10.44
CA LYS A 72 2.82 6.67 -9.50
C LYS A 72 3.56 6.06 -8.32
N ALA A 73 3.02 5.01 -7.71
CA ALA A 73 3.66 4.31 -6.61
C ALA A 73 5.03 3.72 -7.00
N LEU A 74 5.16 3.16 -8.21
CA LEU A 74 6.43 2.65 -8.75
C LEU A 74 7.48 3.75 -8.99
N ASN A 75 7.06 5.00 -9.17
CA ASN A 75 7.96 6.15 -9.29
C ASN A 75 8.35 6.77 -7.94
N THR A 76 7.87 6.22 -6.83
CA THR A 76 8.31 6.60 -5.48
C THR A 76 9.53 5.78 -5.07
N ASP A 77 10.05 6.03 -3.87
CA ASP A 77 11.13 5.26 -3.26
C ASP A 77 10.62 4.05 -2.45
N ALA A 78 9.37 3.62 -2.69
CA ALA A 78 8.79 2.42 -2.10
C ALA A 78 9.52 1.14 -2.57
N ASP A 79 9.81 0.26 -1.62
CA ASP A 79 10.35 -1.07 -1.87
C ASP A 79 9.24 -2.07 -2.27
N PHE A 80 7.99 -1.81 -1.85
CA PHE A 80 6.84 -2.65 -2.15
C PHE A 80 5.52 -1.85 -2.09
N ILE A 81 4.48 -2.41 -2.70
CA ILE A 81 3.14 -1.82 -2.75
C ILE A 81 2.15 -2.75 -2.06
N ILE A 82 1.31 -2.19 -1.17
CA ILE A 82 0.13 -2.86 -0.62
C ILE A 82 -1.10 -2.28 -1.29
N THR A 83 -1.93 -3.13 -1.89
CA THR A 83 -3.25 -2.76 -2.41
C THR A 83 -4.35 -3.33 -1.52
N THR A 84 -5.41 -2.58 -1.25
CA THR A 84 -6.60 -3.08 -0.54
C THR A 84 -7.89 -2.77 -1.32
N GLY A 85 -8.80 -3.74 -1.46
CA GLY A 85 -10.03 -3.59 -2.27
C GLY A 85 -9.83 -3.95 -3.75
N GLY A 86 -10.94 -4.13 -4.48
CA GLY A 86 -10.93 -4.46 -5.92
C GLY A 86 -10.55 -5.92 -6.29
N THR A 87 -10.57 -6.86 -5.34
CA THR A 87 -10.15 -8.28 -5.56
C THR A 87 -11.29 -9.30 -5.54
N GLY A 88 -12.55 -8.84 -5.48
CA GLY A 88 -13.73 -9.70 -5.46
C GLY A 88 -14.08 -10.31 -6.82
N LEU A 89 -15.07 -11.21 -6.84
CA LEU A 89 -15.64 -11.78 -8.07
C LEU A 89 -16.75 -10.92 -8.69
N THR A 90 -16.88 -9.68 -8.23
CA THR A 90 -17.89 -8.73 -8.71
C THR A 90 -17.56 -8.30 -10.14
N LYS A 91 -18.60 -8.09 -10.94
CA LYS A 91 -18.49 -7.53 -12.30
C LYS A 91 -18.32 -6.02 -12.26
#